data_AF-A0A1G6KTM0-F1
#
_entry.id   AF-A0A1G6KTM0-F1
#
_cell.length_a   1.000
_cell.length_b   1.000
_cell.length_c   1.000
_cell.angle_alpha   90.00
_cell.angle_beta   90.00
_cell.angle_gamma   90.00
#
_symmetry.space_group_name_H-M   'P 1'
#
loop_
_entity.id
_entity.type
_entity.pdbx_description
1 polymer ?
#
loop_
_entity_poly.entity_id
_entity_poly.type
_entity_poly.pdbx_seq_one_letter_code
_entity_poly.pdbx_strand_id
1 'polypeptide(L)'
;MGPKVARFEREFARYVGARHAIAVDSCTSALFLSLLASGIGPGDEVITTPFTLAVTVNVIEHLGATPVFADIDLPTLNLDPDLVRRAISPRAKAILLVHFGGLACDLDAIGSIADSAGLALIEDAAHAVGTRHRGRMIGGTGRLTAFSFYSNKNLTTGEGGMITTADDSLAGKLETLRLHGLTSDAWKRFTARGDAGYEAVTPGYKCNMTDLAASLGIHQLRKQEAFLAVRARYARCYDDAFGRETPHLLTWSF
;
A
#
# COMPACT_ATOMS: atom_id res chain seq x y z
N MET A 1 9.04 18.19 4.92
CA MET A 1 9.66 17.16 4.08
C MET A 1 10.36 17.88 2.95
N GLY A 2 11.49 17.38 2.49
CA GLY A 2 12.30 18.12 1.54
C GLY A 2 11.78 18.06 0.10
N PRO A 3 12.40 18.82 -0.80
CA PRO A 3 12.01 18.89 -2.21
C PRO A 3 12.17 17.56 -2.96
N LYS A 4 13.04 16.64 -2.52
CA LYS A 4 13.20 15.33 -3.18
C LYS A 4 12.04 14.41 -2.85
N VAL A 5 11.54 14.40 -1.62
CA VAL A 5 10.32 13.67 -1.28
C VAL A 5 9.15 14.16 -2.12
N ALA A 6 8.90 15.48 -2.13
CA ALA A 6 7.79 16.04 -2.89
C ALA A 6 7.88 15.68 -4.40
N ARG A 7 9.10 15.60 -4.94
CA ARG A 7 9.33 15.16 -6.30
C ARG A 7 9.05 13.66 -6.47
N PHE A 8 9.52 12.82 -5.56
CA PHE A 8 9.29 11.39 -5.62
C PHE A 8 7.80 11.04 -5.54
N GLU A 9 7.06 11.69 -4.63
CA GLU A 9 5.60 11.58 -4.54
C GLU A 9 4.91 11.89 -5.87
N ARG A 10 5.24 13.05 -6.48
CA ARG A 10 4.67 13.43 -7.79
C ARG A 10 5.02 12.45 -8.91
N GLU A 11 6.26 11.97 -8.95
CA GLU A 11 6.70 11.00 -9.98
C GLU A 11 6.04 9.64 -9.76
N PHE A 12 5.91 9.19 -8.52
CA PHE A 12 5.28 7.92 -8.17
C PHE A 12 3.76 7.95 -8.43
N ALA A 13 3.07 9.03 -8.01
CA ALA A 13 1.66 9.24 -8.31
C ALA A 13 1.39 9.16 -9.82
N ARG A 14 2.22 9.84 -10.63
CA ARG A 14 2.13 9.75 -12.10
C ARG A 14 2.38 8.35 -12.62
N TYR A 15 3.37 7.64 -12.07
CA TYR A 15 3.71 6.28 -12.51
C TYR A 15 2.56 5.30 -12.29
N VAL A 16 1.95 5.30 -11.11
CA VAL A 16 0.82 4.41 -10.80
C VAL A 16 -0.53 4.94 -11.29
N GLY A 17 -0.62 6.20 -11.70
CA GLY A 17 -1.89 6.85 -12.08
C GLY A 17 -2.76 7.26 -10.88
N ALA A 18 -2.15 7.48 -9.71
CA ALA A 18 -2.84 7.95 -8.52
C ALA A 18 -2.96 9.48 -8.50
N ARG A 19 -3.98 9.98 -7.81
CA ARG A 19 -4.13 11.43 -7.55
C ARG A 19 -3.14 11.92 -6.50
N HIS A 20 -3.01 11.17 -5.41
CA HIS A 20 -2.11 11.47 -4.30
C HIS A 20 -1.14 10.34 -4.06
N ALA A 21 0.08 10.69 -3.67
CA ALA A 21 1.08 9.78 -3.16
C ALA A 21 1.75 10.43 -1.95
N ILE A 22 1.77 9.72 -0.83
CA ILE A 22 2.25 10.20 0.47
C ILE A 22 3.41 9.30 0.89
N ALA A 23 4.63 9.83 0.79
CA ALA A 23 5.83 9.08 1.12
C ALA A 23 6.02 8.93 2.63
N VAL A 24 6.34 7.72 3.06
CA VAL A 24 6.57 7.36 4.45
C VAL A 24 7.85 6.54 4.61
N ASP A 25 8.28 6.32 5.85
CA ASP A 25 9.52 5.60 6.17
C ASP A 25 9.47 4.09 5.91
N SER A 26 8.28 3.48 5.81
CA SER A 26 8.12 2.04 5.61
C SER A 26 6.70 1.69 5.13
N CYS A 27 6.53 0.47 4.58
CA CYS A 27 5.20 -0.06 4.29
C CYS A 27 4.39 -0.34 5.56
N THR A 28 5.04 -0.66 6.68
CA THR A 28 4.40 -0.82 7.99
C THR A 28 3.70 0.47 8.40
N SER A 29 4.40 1.60 8.31
CA SER A 29 3.80 2.91 8.55
C SER A 29 2.71 3.24 7.55
N ALA A 30 2.88 2.86 6.28
CA ALA A 30 1.87 3.07 5.24
C ALA A 30 0.54 2.36 5.57
N LEU A 31 0.62 1.07 5.94
CA LEU A 31 -0.54 0.26 6.31
C LEU A 31 -1.19 0.76 7.61
N PHE A 32 -0.39 1.01 8.64
CA PHE A 32 -0.85 1.52 9.93
C PHE A 32 -1.60 2.86 9.78
N LEU A 33 -1.00 3.83 9.08
CA LEU A 33 -1.63 5.13 8.86
C LEU A 33 -2.88 5.02 7.97
N SER A 34 -2.90 4.10 7.00
CA SER A 34 -4.07 3.88 6.15
C SER A 34 -5.26 3.35 6.94
N LEU A 35 -5.06 2.32 7.77
CA LEU A 35 -6.09 1.80 8.67
C LEU A 35 -6.56 2.87 9.67
N LEU A 36 -5.63 3.59 10.30
CA LEU A 36 -5.96 4.66 11.23
C LEU A 36 -6.78 5.78 10.56
N ALA A 37 -6.39 6.21 9.36
CA ALA A 37 -7.10 7.24 8.60
C ALA A 37 -8.49 6.79 8.14
N SER A 38 -8.69 5.48 7.94
CA SER A 38 -9.99 4.85 7.71
C SER A 38 -10.84 4.72 9.00
N GLY A 39 -10.31 5.14 10.15
CA GLY A 39 -11.04 5.16 11.42
C GLY A 39 -11.04 3.84 12.17
N ILE A 40 -10.15 2.90 11.81
CA ILE A 40 -10.03 1.59 12.47
C ILE A 40 -9.46 1.76 13.88
N GLY A 41 -10.10 1.12 14.86
CA GLY A 41 -9.66 1.13 16.25
C GLY A 41 -10.23 -0.01 17.11
N PRO A 42 -10.23 0.15 18.45
CA PRO A 42 -10.68 -0.88 19.36
C PRO A 42 -12.12 -1.33 19.13
N GLY A 43 -12.31 -2.65 19.04
CA GLY A 43 -13.62 -3.27 18.81
C GLY A 43 -14.00 -3.44 17.35
N ASP A 44 -13.22 -2.91 16.41
CA ASP A 44 -13.40 -3.15 14.99
C ASP A 44 -12.74 -4.46 14.55
N GLU A 45 -13.30 -5.08 13.51
CA GLU A 45 -12.71 -6.23 12.82
C GLU A 45 -12.16 -5.84 11.46
N VAL A 46 -10.96 -6.33 11.14
CA VAL A 46 -10.31 -6.15 9.84
C VAL A 46 -10.10 -7.51 9.20
N ILE A 47 -10.73 -7.73 8.05
CA ILE A 47 -10.63 -8.99 7.31
C ILE A 47 -9.31 -9.00 6.54
N THR A 48 -8.52 -10.06 6.72
CA THR A 48 -7.26 -10.28 5.99
C THR A 48 -6.98 -11.78 5.85
N THR A 49 -5.79 -12.15 5.39
CA THR A 49 -5.36 -13.55 5.26
C THR A 49 -4.25 -13.90 6.25
N PRO A 50 -4.18 -15.14 6.79
CA PRO A 50 -3.01 -15.59 7.54
C PRO A 50 -1.82 -15.87 6.62
N PHE A 51 -2.03 -15.97 5.30
CA PHE A 51 -0.98 -16.16 4.30
C PHE A 51 -0.38 -14.81 3.87
N THR A 52 0.29 -14.15 4.81
CA THR A 52 0.93 -12.85 4.60
C THR A 52 2.15 -12.68 5.52
N LEU A 53 2.88 -11.56 5.39
CA LEU A 53 3.88 -11.16 6.36
C LEU A 53 3.19 -10.68 7.65
N ALA A 54 3.75 -11.03 8.81
CA ALA A 54 3.21 -10.68 10.13
C ALA A 54 2.86 -9.18 10.28
N VAL A 55 3.58 -8.28 9.59
CA VAL A 55 3.30 -6.83 9.59
C VAL A 55 1.85 -6.51 9.23
N THR A 56 1.25 -7.19 8.25
CA THR A 56 -0.15 -6.97 7.84
C THR A 56 -1.12 -7.18 9.01
N VAL A 57 -0.85 -8.16 9.87
CA VAL A 57 -1.66 -8.43 11.08
C VAL A 57 -1.25 -7.51 12.24
N ASN A 58 0.05 -7.29 12.44
CA ASN A 58 0.56 -6.48 13.54
C ASN A 58 -0.02 -5.05 13.53
N VAL A 59 -0.19 -4.43 12.35
CA VAL A 59 -0.75 -3.07 12.28
C VAL A 59 -2.23 -3.01 12.64
N ILE A 60 -2.98 -4.11 12.48
CA ILE A 60 -4.37 -4.23 12.95
C ILE A 60 -4.38 -4.27 14.48
N GLU A 61 -3.55 -5.14 15.06
CA GLU A 61 -3.37 -5.29 16.51
C GLU A 61 -2.85 -4.01 17.17
N HIS A 62 -1.92 -3.28 16.53
CA HIS A 62 -1.40 -2.00 17.03
C HIS A 62 -2.50 -0.93 17.19
N LEU A 63 -3.60 -1.04 16.43
CA LEU A 63 -4.76 -0.16 16.55
C LEU A 63 -5.81 -0.66 17.57
N GLY A 64 -5.56 -1.82 18.20
CA GLY A 64 -6.51 -2.49 19.10
C GLY A 64 -7.69 -3.14 18.38
N ALA A 65 -7.65 -3.22 17.04
CA ALA A 65 -8.64 -3.91 16.24
C ALA A 65 -8.35 -5.42 16.21
N THR A 66 -9.34 -6.23 15.81
CA THR A 66 -9.22 -7.69 15.73
C THR A 66 -9.04 -8.15 14.27
N PRO A 67 -7.97 -8.88 13.93
CA PRO A 67 -7.84 -9.50 12.62
C PRO A 67 -8.82 -10.66 12.49
N VAL A 68 -9.56 -10.68 11.37
CA VAL A 68 -10.44 -11.79 11.00
C VAL A 68 -9.86 -12.45 9.76
N PHE A 69 -9.54 -13.73 9.86
CA PHE A 69 -8.88 -14.46 8.78
C PHE A 69 -9.88 -15.05 7.79
N ALA A 70 -9.71 -14.71 6.52
CA ALA A 70 -10.25 -15.43 5.38
C ALA A 70 -9.09 -16.09 4.62
N ASP A 71 -9.30 -17.32 4.16
CA ASP A 71 -8.25 -18.10 3.49
C ASP A 71 -7.98 -17.60 2.08
N ILE A 72 -6.92 -18.13 1.47
CA ILE A 72 -6.51 -17.81 0.10
C ILE A 72 -7.16 -18.72 -0.93
N ASP A 73 -7.27 -18.22 -2.16
CA ASP A 73 -7.47 -19.03 -3.35
C ASP A 73 -6.14 -19.72 -3.72
N LEU A 74 -6.14 -21.05 -3.78
CA LEU A 74 -4.91 -21.84 -4.00
C LEU A 74 -4.16 -21.46 -5.29
N PRO A 75 -4.84 -21.26 -6.44
CA PRO A 75 -4.16 -20.82 -7.65
C PRO A 75 -3.42 -19.49 -7.55
N THR A 76 -4.04 -18.47 -6.96
CA THR A 76 -3.45 -17.12 -6.91
C THR A 76 -2.62 -16.87 -5.66
N LEU A 77 -2.83 -17.67 -4.62
CA LEU A 77 -2.38 -17.45 -3.24
C LEU A 77 -2.83 -16.10 -2.65
N ASN A 78 -3.80 -15.46 -3.30
CA ASN A 78 -4.40 -14.21 -2.85
C ASN A 78 -5.68 -14.50 -2.09
N LEU A 79 -6.14 -13.50 -1.33
CA LEU A 79 -7.36 -13.56 -0.53
C LEU A 79 -8.58 -14.00 -1.36
N ASP A 80 -9.28 -15.06 -0.94
CA ASP A 80 -10.46 -15.59 -1.63
C ASP A 80 -11.70 -14.68 -1.39
N PRO A 81 -12.31 -14.09 -2.45
CA PRO A 81 -13.48 -13.23 -2.30
C PRO A 81 -14.69 -13.89 -1.63
N ASP A 82 -14.93 -15.18 -1.85
CA ASP A 82 -16.07 -15.89 -1.26
C ASP A 82 -15.86 -16.10 0.24
N LEU A 83 -14.62 -16.38 0.66
CA LEU A 83 -14.28 -16.49 2.08
C LEU A 83 -14.29 -15.14 2.78
N VAL A 84 -13.88 -14.06 2.10
CA VAL A 84 -14.05 -12.69 2.60
C VAL A 84 -15.52 -12.39 2.87
N ARG A 85 -16.42 -12.71 1.93
CA ARG A 85 -17.87 -12.48 2.11
C ARG A 85 -18.41 -13.20 3.34
N ARG A 86 -17.94 -14.43 3.61
CA ARG A 86 -18.34 -15.23 4.78
C ARG A 86 -17.75 -14.70 6.09
N ALA A 87 -16.61 -14.03 6.04
CA ALA A 87 -15.94 -13.46 7.20
C ALA A 87 -16.55 -12.12 7.68
N ILE A 88 -17.45 -11.52 6.90
CA ILE A 88 -18.09 -10.25 7.27
C ILE A 88 -19.00 -10.45 8.48
N SER A 89 -18.72 -9.68 9.54
CA SER A 89 -19.54 -9.57 10.74
C SER A 89 -20.07 -8.14 10.91
N PRO A 90 -20.99 -7.88 11.86
CA PRO A 90 -21.40 -6.51 12.20
C PRO A 90 -20.25 -5.61 12.70
N ARG A 91 -19.13 -6.19 13.15
CA ARG A 91 -17.93 -5.46 13.58
C ARG A 91 -16.92 -5.25 12.46
N ALA A 92 -17.08 -5.89 11.31
CA ALA A 92 -16.17 -5.70 10.18
C ALA A 92 -16.20 -4.23 9.74
N LYS A 93 -15.02 -3.61 9.62
CA LYS A 93 -14.85 -2.22 9.15
C LYS A 93 -13.92 -2.09 7.95
N ALA A 94 -13.02 -3.04 7.76
CA ALA A 94 -12.10 -3.01 6.64
C ALA A 94 -11.76 -4.40 6.10
N ILE A 95 -11.34 -4.42 4.84
CA ILE A 95 -10.61 -5.51 4.23
C ILE A 95 -9.19 -4.99 3.97
N LEU A 96 -8.20 -5.70 4.51
CA LEU A 96 -6.79 -5.49 4.22
C LEU A 96 -6.29 -6.67 3.38
N LEU A 97 -6.26 -6.49 2.06
CA LEU A 97 -5.78 -7.49 1.12
C LEU A 97 -4.27 -7.35 0.88
N VAL A 98 -3.64 -8.41 0.40
CA VAL A 98 -2.21 -8.42 0.05
C VAL A 98 -2.07 -8.94 -1.37
N HIS A 99 -1.37 -8.19 -2.21
CA HIS A 99 -1.00 -8.64 -3.55
C HIS A 99 0.20 -9.60 -3.47
N PHE A 100 -0.08 -10.86 -3.12
CA PHE A 100 0.93 -11.84 -2.80
C PHE A 100 1.80 -12.15 -4.03
N GLY A 101 3.12 -12.27 -3.81
CA GLY A 101 4.10 -12.48 -4.88
C GLY A 101 4.16 -11.38 -5.96
N GLY A 102 3.44 -10.26 -5.77
CA GLY A 102 3.23 -9.24 -6.79
C GLY A 102 2.07 -9.55 -7.74
N LEU A 103 1.36 -10.66 -7.60
CA LEU A 103 0.14 -10.93 -8.36
C LEU A 103 -1.01 -10.09 -7.78
N ALA A 104 -1.75 -9.38 -8.64
CA ALA A 104 -2.91 -8.62 -8.21
C ALA A 104 -4.01 -9.54 -7.66
N CYS A 105 -4.68 -9.08 -6.60
CA CYS A 105 -5.92 -9.71 -6.14
C CYS A 105 -7.04 -9.43 -7.16
N ASP A 106 -8.13 -10.19 -7.09
CA ASP A 106 -9.37 -9.84 -7.80
C ASP A 106 -10.00 -8.60 -7.17
N LEU A 107 -9.54 -7.43 -7.61
CA LEU A 107 -9.97 -6.14 -7.09
C LEU A 107 -11.41 -5.81 -7.46
N ASP A 108 -11.96 -6.41 -8.52
CA ASP A 108 -13.34 -6.19 -8.90
C ASP A 108 -14.27 -6.95 -7.94
N ALA A 109 -13.97 -8.23 -7.66
CA ALA A 109 -14.74 -9.02 -6.71
C ALA A 109 -14.62 -8.49 -5.28
N ILE A 110 -13.41 -8.28 -4.77
CA ILE A 110 -13.18 -7.79 -3.40
C ILE A 110 -13.68 -6.35 -3.25
N GLY A 111 -13.46 -5.49 -4.25
CA GLY A 111 -13.97 -4.12 -4.26
C GLY A 111 -15.50 -4.07 -4.21
N SER A 112 -16.19 -4.90 -4.99
CA SER A 112 -17.64 -5.00 -4.95
C SER A 112 -18.16 -5.46 -3.59
N ILE A 113 -17.46 -6.38 -2.92
CA ILE A 113 -17.80 -6.82 -1.57
C ILE A 113 -17.63 -5.66 -0.57
N ALA A 114 -16.48 -4.99 -0.61
CA ALA A 114 -16.18 -3.86 0.27
C ALA A 114 -17.23 -2.75 0.14
N ASP A 115 -17.57 -2.35 -1.09
CA ASP A 115 -18.53 -1.29 -1.36
C ASP A 115 -19.95 -1.68 -0.90
N SER A 116 -20.37 -2.92 -1.16
CA SER A 116 -21.71 -3.39 -0.77
C SER A 116 -21.89 -3.48 0.74
N ALA A 117 -20.81 -3.80 1.47
CA ALA A 117 -20.80 -3.90 2.92
C ALA A 117 -20.39 -2.60 3.63
N GLY A 118 -20.04 -1.54 2.89
CA GLY A 118 -19.57 -0.28 3.45
C GLY A 118 -18.23 -0.38 4.19
N LEU A 119 -17.36 -1.32 3.78
CA LEU A 119 -16.05 -1.56 4.37
C LEU A 119 -14.97 -0.72 3.68
N ALA A 120 -14.01 -0.22 4.45
CA ALA A 120 -12.79 0.33 3.86
C ALA A 120 -11.99 -0.78 3.16
N LEU A 121 -11.40 -0.48 2.02
CA LEU A 121 -10.51 -1.39 1.30
C LEU A 121 -9.10 -0.81 1.27
N ILE A 122 -8.17 -1.53 1.89
CA ILE A 122 -6.75 -1.19 1.93
C ILE A 122 -5.98 -2.30 1.19
N GLU A 123 -5.14 -1.89 0.26
CA GLU A 123 -4.28 -2.78 -0.53
C GLU A 123 -2.85 -2.78 0.06
N ASP A 124 -2.37 -3.91 0.56
CA ASP A 124 -0.95 -4.16 0.80
C ASP A 124 -0.27 -4.54 -0.53
N ALA A 125 0.39 -3.54 -1.12
CA ALA A 125 1.12 -3.62 -2.37
C ALA A 125 2.64 -3.69 -2.13
N ALA A 126 3.10 -4.23 -0.99
CA ALA A 126 4.51 -4.38 -0.69
C ALA A 126 5.29 -5.13 -1.78
N HIS A 127 4.64 -6.02 -2.53
CA HIS A 127 5.23 -6.79 -3.63
C HIS A 127 4.83 -6.29 -5.02
N ALA A 128 3.94 -5.29 -5.11
CA ALA A 128 3.15 -5.04 -6.31
C ALA A 128 3.48 -3.72 -7.04
N VAL A 129 4.65 -3.12 -6.78
CA VAL A 129 5.09 -1.93 -7.54
C VAL A 129 5.21 -2.27 -9.04
N GLY A 130 4.37 -1.64 -9.87
CA GLY A 130 4.27 -1.87 -11.32
C GLY A 130 3.40 -3.06 -11.72
N THR A 131 2.72 -3.71 -10.77
CA THR A 131 1.69 -4.72 -11.06
C THR A 131 0.46 -4.08 -11.67
N ARG A 132 -0.23 -4.83 -12.54
CA ARG A 132 -1.48 -4.39 -13.16
C ARG A 132 -2.62 -5.37 -12.87
N HIS A 133 -3.80 -4.83 -12.62
CA HIS A 133 -5.07 -5.55 -12.64
C HIS A 133 -5.90 -5.03 -13.80
N ARG A 134 -6.23 -5.90 -14.76
CA ARG A 134 -6.99 -5.54 -15.98
C ARG A 134 -6.45 -4.29 -16.69
N GLY A 135 -5.13 -4.23 -16.84
CA GLY A 135 -4.39 -3.13 -17.47
C GLY A 135 -4.16 -1.89 -16.59
N ARG A 136 -4.87 -1.74 -15.46
CA ARG A 136 -4.70 -0.62 -14.52
C ARG A 136 -3.62 -0.94 -13.50
N MET A 137 -2.74 0.02 -13.21
CA MET A 137 -1.66 -0.21 -12.24
C MET A 137 -2.23 -0.23 -10.82
N ILE A 138 -1.72 -1.16 -9.99
CA ILE A 138 -1.96 -1.17 -8.54
C ILE A 138 -1.54 0.18 -7.95
N GLY A 139 -2.35 0.74 -7.05
CA GLY A 139 -2.23 2.10 -6.52
C GLY A 139 -2.93 3.19 -7.34
N GLY A 140 -3.23 2.93 -8.61
CA GLY A 140 -4.01 3.82 -9.48
C GLY A 140 -5.52 3.60 -9.42
N THR A 141 -5.99 2.66 -8.59
CA THR A 141 -7.40 2.26 -8.47
C THR A 141 -8.24 3.27 -7.68
N GLY A 142 -7.58 4.20 -6.98
CA GLY A 142 -8.20 5.24 -6.16
C GLY A 142 -8.44 4.84 -4.70
N ARG A 143 -8.22 3.56 -4.34
CA ARG A 143 -8.24 3.06 -2.96
C ARG A 143 -6.95 3.42 -2.22
N LEU A 144 -6.93 3.18 -0.91
CA LEU A 144 -5.71 3.25 -0.11
C LEU A 144 -4.81 2.08 -0.46
N THR A 145 -3.65 2.35 -1.04
CA THR A 145 -2.66 1.33 -1.39
C THR A 145 -1.32 1.65 -0.74
N ALA A 146 -0.77 0.71 0.00
CA ALA A 146 0.49 0.83 0.71
C ALA A 146 1.61 0.08 -0.02
N PHE A 147 2.70 0.77 -0.32
CA PHE A 147 3.87 0.20 -1.01
C PHE A 147 5.08 0.11 -0.08
N SER A 148 5.93 -0.88 -0.35
CA SER A 148 7.20 -1.08 0.33
C SER A 148 8.38 -0.77 -0.59
N PHE A 149 9.35 -0.03 -0.06
CA PHE A 149 10.64 0.23 -0.69
C PHE A 149 11.80 -0.30 0.15
N TYR A 150 11.55 -1.35 0.94
CA TYR A 150 12.59 -2.06 1.68
C TYR A 150 13.68 -2.62 0.74
N SER A 151 14.86 -2.90 1.28
CA SER A 151 16.08 -3.28 0.55
C SER A 151 15.89 -4.36 -0.54
N ASN A 152 15.01 -5.34 -0.33
CA ASN A 152 14.79 -6.47 -1.25
C ASN A 152 13.57 -6.33 -2.18
N LYS A 153 12.85 -5.19 -2.15
CA LYS A 153 11.66 -4.96 -2.98
C LYS A 153 12.02 -4.61 -4.42
N ASN A 154 11.06 -4.69 -5.32
CA ASN A 154 11.27 -4.41 -6.76
C ASN A 154 11.81 -3.00 -7.01
N LEU A 155 11.34 -2.04 -6.22
CA LEU A 155 11.86 -0.68 -6.10
C LEU A 155 12.34 -0.51 -4.65
N THR A 156 13.55 0.01 -4.44
CA THR A 156 14.09 0.20 -3.07
C THR A 156 14.57 1.61 -2.79
N THR A 157 14.44 2.04 -1.53
CA THR A 157 15.06 3.25 -0.97
C THR A 157 15.94 2.93 0.23
N GLY A 158 16.34 1.66 0.40
CA GLY A 158 16.91 1.13 1.64
C GLY A 158 15.80 0.83 2.64
N GLU A 159 15.23 1.89 3.20
CA GLU A 159 13.97 1.90 3.94
C GLU A 159 13.02 2.91 3.29
N GLY A 160 11.73 2.57 3.21
CA GLY A 160 10.73 3.47 2.67
C GLY A 160 9.38 2.81 2.39
N GLY A 161 8.37 3.65 2.23
CA GLY A 161 7.07 3.27 1.71
C GLY A 161 6.35 4.44 1.06
N MET A 162 5.19 4.14 0.49
CA MET A 162 4.29 5.12 -0.12
C MET A 162 2.85 4.72 0.15
N ILE A 163 1.98 5.68 0.41
CA ILE A 163 0.53 5.49 0.39
C ILE A 163 0.00 6.20 -0.85
N THR A 164 -0.86 5.56 -1.63
CA THR A 164 -1.61 6.23 -2.70
C THR A 164 -3.10 6.22 -2.42
N THR A 165 -3.81 7.24 -2.91
CA THR A 165 -5.27 7.36 -2.81
C THR A 165 -5.80 8.39 -3.82
N ALA A 166 -7.09 8.30 -4.13
CA ALA A 166 -7.81 9.35 -4.88
C ALA A 166 -8.55 10.34 -3.96
N ASP A 167 -8.69 10.04 -2.67
CA ASP A 167 -9.45 10.82 -1.71
C ASP A 167 -8.62 11.97 -1.12
N ASP A 168 -9.04 13.21 -1.38
CA ASP A 168 -8.39 14.44 -0.91
C ASP A 168 -8.37 14.56 0.62
N SER A 169 -9.43 14.10 1.29
CA SER A 169 -9.58 14.14 2.74
C SER A 169 -8.65 13.13 3.41
N LEU A 170 -8.60 11.90 2.90
CA LEU A 170 -7.66 10.89 3.39
C LEU A 170 -6.21 11.32 3.13
N ALA A 171 -5.90 11.88 1.97
CA ALA A 171 -4.56 12.39 1.67
C ALA A 171 -4.13 13.46 2.68
N GLY A 172 -4.98 14.46 2.95
CA GLY A 172 -4.69 15.52 3.94
C GLY A 172 -4.51 14.99 5.36
N LYS A 173 -5.34 14.01 5.77
CA LYS A 173 -5.18 13.32 7.07
C LYS A 173 -3.85 12.58 7.14
N LEU A 174 -3.47 11.82 6.11
CA LEU A 174 -2.23 11.06 6.06
C LEU A 174 -0.99 11.96 6.09
N GLU A 175 -1.00 13.08 5.37
CA GLU A 175 0.07 14.08 5.40
C GLU A 175 0.27 14.67 6.80
N THR A 176 -0.82 14.92 7.51
CA THR A 176 -0.82 15.42 8.88
C THR A 176 -0.31 14.36 9.85
N LEU A 177 -0.85 13.14 9.76
CA LEU A 177 -0.53 12.02 10.64
C LEU A 177 0.92 11.55 10.53
N ARG A 178 1.53 11.55 9.34
CA ARG A 178 2.92 11.05 9.17
C ARG A 178 3.99 11.92 9.85
N LEU A 179 3.64 13.17 10.22
CA LEU A 179 4.58 14.14 10.76
C LEU A 179 3.99 14.90 11.97
N HIS A 180 3.84 14.18 13.08
CA HIS A 180 3.44 14.68 14.40
C HIS A 180 2.07 15.38 14.47
N GLY A 181 1.21 15.21 13.45
CA GLY A 181 -0.10 15.84 13.42
C GLY A 181 -0.06 17.33 13.10
N LEU A 182 1.00 17.78 12.42
CA LEU A 182 1.24 19.19 12.13
C LEU A 182 0.54 19.62 10.83
N THR A 183 -0.20 20.72 10.88
CA THR A 183 -0.94 21.29 9.73
C THR A 183 -0.04 21.82 8.61
N SER A 184 1.21 22.16 8.92
CA SER A 184 2.19 22.64 7.95
C SER A 184 3.40 21.73 7.89
N ASP A 185 3.71 21.28 6.67
CA ASP A 185 4.94 20.54 6.41
C ASP A 185 6.15 21.43 6.69
N ALA A 186 7.14 20.89 7.39
CA ALA A 186 8.30 21.64 7.91
C ALA A 186 9.04 22.45 6.83
N TRP A 187 8.99 22.03 5.56
CA TRP A 187 9.64 22.73 4.45
C TRP A 187 8.94 24.02 4.04
N LYS A 188 7.59 24.08 4.12
CA LYS A 188 6.85 25.32 3.83
C LYS A 188 7.28 26.45 4.79
N ARG A 189 7.73 26.11 6.01
CA ARG A 189 8.25 27.04 7.03
C ARG A 189 9.57 27.72 6.64
N PHE A 190 10.39 27.06 5.81
CA PHE A 190 11.71 27.57 5.40
C PHE A 190 11.71 28.18 3.99
N THR A 191 10.55 28.28 3.33
CA THR A 191 10.42 29.00 2.06
C THR A 191 10.19 30.49 2.31
N ALA A 192 10.67 31.34 1.40
CA ALA A 192 10.61 32.81 1.50
C ALA A 192 9.18 33.42 1.56
N ARG A 193 8.14 32.59 1.50
CA ARG A 193 6.71 32.96 1.59
C ARG A 193 5.97 32.26 2.74
N GLY A 194 6.67 31.50 3.59
CA GLY A 194 6.05 30.70 4.64
C GLY A 194 5.63 31.50 5.86
N ASP A 195 4.39 31.34 6.30
CA ASP A 195 3.98 31.70 7.65
C ASP A 195 4.61 30.69 8.64
N ALA A 196 5.18 31.19 9.75
CA ALA A 196 5.91 30.36 10.71
C ALA A 196 4.98 29.50 11.58
N GLY A 197 3.67 29.75 11.50
CA GLY A 197 2.64 29.03 12.23
C GLY A 197 2.58 27.54 11.87
N TYR A 198 2.55 26.70 12.90
CA TYR A 198 2.08 25.33 12.81
C TYR A 198 1.17 25.04 13.99
N GLU A 199 0.17 24.20 13.75
CA GLU A 199 -0.69 23.69 14.81
C GLU A 199 -0.53 22.17 14.86
N ALA A 200 -0.42 21.63 16.07
CA ALA A 200 -0.57 20.20 16.30
C ALA A 200 -2.06 19.92 16.52
N VAL A 201 -2.75 19.52 15.45
CA VAL A 201 -4.22 19.35 15.46
C VAL A 201 -4.66 17.95 15.90
N THR A 202 -3.72 17.01 15.96
CA THR A 202 -3.97 15.63 16.39
C THR A 202 -2.67 14.99 16.89
N PRO A 203 -2.70 13.98 17.78
CA PRO A 203 -1.53 13.17 18.10
C PRO A 203 -1.09 12.33 16.88
N GLY A 204 -0.22 12.89 16.04
CA GLY A 204 0.36 12.17 14.90
C GLY A 204 1.65 11.42 15.22
N TYR A 205 2.24 10.85 14.18
CA TYR A 205 3.38 9.93 14.24
C TYR A 205 4.63 10.50 13.56
N LYS A 206 5.76 9.81 13.73
CA LYS A 206 7.01 10.16 13.05
C LYS A 206 7.33 9.12 11.99
N CYS A 207 6.65 9.22 10.85
CA CYS A 207 6.72 8.24 9.76
C CYS A 207 7.17 8.85 8.44
N ASN A 208 7.73 10.07 8.44
CA ASN A 208 8.05 10.77 7.21
C ASN A 208 9.30 10.17 6.51
N MET A 209 9.25 10.06 5.18
CA MET A 209 10.44 9.74 4.37
C MET A 209 11.50 10.88 4.43
N THR A 210 12.77 10.53 4.23
CA THR A 210 13.87 11.49 4.11
C THR A 210 14.17 11.83 2.64
N ASP A 211 14.77 13.00 2.40
CA ASP A 211 15.22 13.38 1.04
C ASP A 211 16.32 12.46 0.51
N LEU A 212 17.08 11.80 1.40
CA LEU A 212 18.07 10.80 1.03
C LEU A 212 17.40 9.56 0.41
N ALA A 213 16.42 8.98 1.12
CA ALA A 213 15.64 7.84 0.64
C ALA A 213 14.90 8.18 -0.66
N ALA A 214 14.23 9.35 -0.71
CA ALA A 214 13.52 9.81 -1.89
C ALA A 214 14.46 10.04 -3.10
N SER A 215 15.68 10.50 -2.87
CA SER A 215 16.67 10.68 -3.95
C SER A 215 17.01 9.35 -4.62
N LEU A 216 17.15 8.27 -3.84
CA LEU A 216 17.32 6.92 -4.38
C LEU A 216 16.05 6.46 -5.13
N GLY A 217 14.87 6.67 -4.54
CA GLY A 217 13.58 6.29 -5.10
C GLY A 217 13.31 6.89 -6.48
N ILE A 218 13.61 8.18 -6.67
CA ILE A 218 13.48 8.87 -7.97
C ILE A 218 14.28 8.15 -9.08
N HIS A 219 15.49 7.71 -8.78
CA HIS A 219 16.33 7.04 -9.77
C HIS A 219 15.96 5.56 -9.97
N GLN A 220 15.46 4.90 -8.93
CA GLN A 220 14.96 3.54 -9.00
C GLN A 220 13.65 3.46 -9.81
N LEU A 221 12.73 4.39 -9.61
CA LEU A 221 11.45 4.45 -10.32
C LEU A 221 11.63 4.49 -11.84
N ARG A 222 12.63 5.22 -12.33
CA ARG A 222 12.96 5.30 -13.77
C ARG A 222 13.41 3.96 -14.37
N LYS A 223 13.90 3.04 -13.53
CA LYS A 223 14.38 1.71 -13.93
C LYS A 223 13.34 0.62 -13.66
N GLN A 224 12.22 0.95 -13.03
CA GLN A 224 11.26 -0.02 -12.52
C GLN A 224 10.75 -0.97 -13.61
N GLU A 225 10.32 -0.43 -14.75
CA GLU A 225 9.83 -1.25 -15.88
C GLU A 225 10.91 -2.18 -16.44
N ALA A 226 12.17 -1.73 -16.49
CA ALA A 226 13.30 -2.57 -16.92
C ALA A 226 13.59 -3.69 -15.90
N PHE A 227 13.48 -3.41 -14.59
CA PHE A 227 13.62 -4.42 -13.55
C PHE A 227 12.50 -5.46 -13.61
N LEU A 228 11.25 -5.03 -13.85
CA LEU A 228 10.11 -5.92 -14.02
C LEU A 228 10.26 -6.80 -15.27
N ALA A 229 10.75 -6.26 -16.38
CA ALA A 229 11.01 -7.02 -17.60
C ALA A 229 12.05 -8.15 -17.38
N VAL A 230 13.08 -7.91 -16.56
CA VAL A 230 14.07 -8.93 -16.19
C VAL A 230 13.43 -10.01 -15.30
N ARG A 231 12.66 -9.60 -14.28
CA ARG A 231 11.98 -10.53 -13.37
C ARG A 231 10.98 -11.42 -14.11
N ALA A 232 10.22 -10.83 -15.02
CA ALA A 232 9.31 -11.51 -15.92
C ALA A 232 9.97 -12.59 -16.78
N ARG A 233 11.15 -12.28 -17.31
CA ARG A 233 11.93 -13.26 -18.08
C ARG A 233 12.27 -14.47 -17.22
N TYR A 234 12.71 -14.25 -15.98
CA TYR A 234 13.06 -15.35 -15.08
C TYR A 234 11.83 -16.11 -14.57
N ALA A 235 10.72 -15.43 -14.30
CA ALA A 235 9.45 -16.08 -13.97
C ALA A 235 9.05 -17.08 -15.07
N ARG A 236 9.10 -16.65 -16.34
CA ARG A 236 8.84 -17.55 -17.49
C ARG A 236 9.79 -18.74 -17.55
N CYS A 237 11.08 -18.56 -17.25
CA CYS A 237 12.02 -19.68 -17.19
C CYS A 237 11.62 -20.71 -16.11
N TYR A 238 11.10 -20.24 -14.97
CA TYR A 238 10.58 -21.13 -13.93
C TYR A 238 9.27 -21.80 -14.36
N ASP A 239 8.37 -21.08 -15.02
CA ASP A 239 7.11 -21.63 -15.53
C ASP A 239 7.35 -22.71 -16.59
N ASP A 240 8.30 -22.48 -17.51
CA ASP A 240 8.68 -23.45 -18.54
C ASP A 240 9.29 -24.73 -17.95
N ALA A 241 10.06 -24.58 -16.86
CA ALA A 241 10.73 -25.69 -16.19
C ALA A 241 9.80 -26.50 -15.27
N PHE A 242 8.94 -25.81 -14.50
CA PHE A 242 8.21 -26.40 -13.37
C PHE A 242 6.69 -26.31 -13.50
N GLY A 243 6.13 -25.59 -14.47
CA GLY A 243 4.69 -25.33 -14.58
C GLY A 243 3.83 -26.60 -14.70
N ARG A 244 4.41 -27.70 -15.21
CA ARG A 244 3.73 -29.02 -15.24
C ARG A 244 3.62 -29.68 -13.87
N GLU A 245 4.53 -29.37 -12.95
CA GLU A 245 4.56 -29.90 -11.58
C GLU A 245 3.67 -29.10 -10.65
N THR A 246 3.46 -27.82 -10.96
CA THR A 246 2.57 -26.90 -10.21
C THR A 246 1.45 -26.32 -11.08
N PRO A 247 0.63 -27.15 -11.75
CA PRO A 247 -0.33 -26.69 -12.76
C PRO A 247 -1.48 -25.85 -12.18
N HIS A 248 -1.64 -25.86 -10.86
CA HIS A 248 -2.65 -25.09 -10.16
C HIS A 248 -2.19 -23.68 -9.82
N LEU A 249 -0.88 -23.41 -9.74
CA LEU A 249 -0.36 -22.08 -9.39
C LEU A 249 -0.41 -21.15 -10.59
N LEU A 250 -1.06 -20.01 -10.42
CA LEU A 250 -1.02 -18.90 -11.36
C LEU A 250 0.20 -18.04 -11.05
N THR A 251 1.14 -18.05 -11.97
CA THR A 251 2.33 -17.20 -11.94
C THR A 251 2.11 -15.95 -12.79
N TRP A 252 3.00 -14.98 -12.62
CA TRP A 252 2.83 -13.61 -13.11
C TRP A 252 2.68 -13.55 -14.65
N SER A 253 1.51 -13.12 -15.13
CA SER A 253 1.23 -12.86 -16.55
C SER A 253 0.85 -11.39 -16.76
N PHE A 254 1.55 -10.68 -17.65
CA PHE A 254 1.29 -9.26 -18.00
C PHE A 254 -0.02 -9.07 -18.75
#